data_AF-V7AKG8-F1
#
_entry.id   AF-V7AKG8-F1
#
_cell.length_a   1.000
_cell.length_b   1.000
_cell.length_c   1.000
_cell.angle_alpha   90.00
_cell.angle_beta   90.00
_cell.angle_gamma   90.00
#
_symmetry.space_group_name_H-M   'P 1'
#
loop_
_entity.id
_entity.type
_entity.pdbx_description
1 polymer ?
#
loop_
_entity_poly.entity_id
_entity_poly.type
_entity_poly.pdbx_seq_one_letter_code
_entity_poly.pdbx_strand_id
1 'polypeptide(L)'
;MQRLISWVLILCFVSPCFCERLMGSANTYNVIDYGAHGDGKTDDSQAFLSAWQKTCSTKGASTLVIPSKGVFLLKKNIILKGPCQATNIKIQ
;
A
#
# COMPACT_ATOMS: atom_id res chain seq x y z
N MET A 1 35.80 -8.81 26.54
CA MET A 1 34.92 -7.80 25.89
C MET A 1 35.05 -7.79 24.36
N GLN A 2 36.24 -7.70 23.77
CA GLN A 2 36.41 -7.66 22.30
C GLN A 2 35.95 -8.94 21.56
N ARG A 3 36.06 -10.12 22.18
CA ARG A 3 35.66 -11.38 21.54
C ARG A 3 34.14 -11.52 21.35
N LEU A 4 33.35 -10.92 22.24
CA LEU A 4 31.90 -10.82 22.10
C LEU A 4 31.50 -9.86 20.96
N ILE A 5 32.25 -8.77 20.79
CA ILE A 5 32.03 -7.78 19.72
C ILE A 5 32.33 -8.38 18.34
N SER A 6 33.42 -9.16 18.21
CA SER A 6 33.71 -9.86 16.96
C SER A 6 32.63 -10.87 16.57
N TRP A 7 32.00 -11.55 17.53
CA TRP A 7 30.95 -12.54 17.24
C TRP A 7 29.63 -11.88 16.80
N VAL A 8 29.29 -10.74 17.38
CA VAL A 8 28.12 -9.93 16.97
C VAL A 8 28.29 -9.43 15.54
N LEU A 9 29.47 -8.91 15.19
CA LEU A 9 29.76 -8.46 13.82
C LEU A 9 29.71 -9.61 12.81
N ILE A 10 30.31 -10.77 13.14
CA ILE A 10 30.27 -11.95 12.26
C ILE A 10 28.84 -12.47 12.06
N LEU A 11 27.99 -12.45 13.09
CA LEU A 11 26.57 -12.83 12.97
C LEU A 11 25.75 -11.87 12.09
N CYS A 12 26.07 -10.58 12.08
CA CYS A 12 25.42 -9.58 11.23
C CYS A 12 25.82 -9.69 9.75
N PHE A 13 27.05 -10.11 9.43
CA PHE A 13 27.54 -10.22 8.05
C PHE A 13 27.15 -11.55 7.36
N VAL A 14 26.92 -12.63 8.12
CA VAL A 14 26.59 -13.95 7.56
C VAL A 14 25.08 -14.14 7.34
N SER A 15 24.24 -13.27 7.92
CA SER A 15 22.81 -13.24 7.65
C SER A 15 22.39 -11.93 6.99
N PRO A 16 22.38 -11.85 5.64
CA PRO A 16 21.82 -10.70 4.92
C PRO A 16 20.31 -10.50 5.15
N CYS A 17 19.68 -11.30 6.02
CA CYS A 17 18.23 -11.38 6.21
C CYS A 17 17.73 -10.82 7.56
N PHE A 18 18.57 -10.17 8.37
CA PHE A 18 18.13 -9.65 9.68
C PHE A 18 17.79 -8.14 9.72
N CYS A 19 17.77 -7.45 8.58
CA CYS A 19 17.39 -6.03 8.51
C CYS A 19 16.12 -5.71 7.70
N GLU A 20 15.43 -6.70 7.11
CA GLU A 20 14.21 -6.43 6.33
C GLU A 20 12.90 -6.48 7.14
N ARG A 21 12.90 -7.00 8.38
CA ARG A 21 11.65 -7.20 9.14
C ARG A 21 11.14 -5.98 9.90
N LEU A 22 11.78 -4.81 9.80
CA LEU A 22 11.28 -3.57 10.39
C LEU A 22 10.33 -2.78 9.48
N MET A 23 10.21 -3.17 8.20
CA MET A 23 9.21 -2.60 7.31
C MET A 23 7.95 -3.46 7.41
N GLY A 24 6.98 -3.00 8.20
CA GLY A 24 5.63 -3.58 8.13
C GLY A 24 5.19 -3.61 6.67
N SER A 25 4.80 -4.79 6.18
CA SER A 25 4.27 -4.97 4.82
C SER A 25 3.06 -4.04 4.65
N ALA A 26 3.26 -2.87 4.03
CA ALA A 26 2.19 -1.92 3.77
C ALA A 26 1.31 -2.48 2.66
N ASN A 27 0.06 -2.82 3.00
CA ASN A 27 -0.87 -3.40 2.04
C ASN A 27 -1.23 -2.35 1.00
N THR A 28 -0.91 -2.61 -0.27
CA THR A 28 -1.05 -1.62 -1.33
C THR A 28 -2.13 -2.05 -2.32
N TYR A 29 -3.01 -1.12 -2.67
CA TYR A 29 -4.16 -1.36 -3.53
C TYR A 29 -4.19 -0.33 -4.65
N ASN A 30 -3.72 -0.71 -5.84
CA ASN A 30 -3.68 0.17 -7.00
C ASN A 30 -5.05 0.15 -7.71
N VAL A 31 -5.63 1.32 -7.98
CA VAL A 31 -6.95 1.43 -8.64
C VAL A 31 -7.03 0.72 -10.00
N ILE A 32 -5.89 0.57 -10.70
CA ILE A 32 -5.82 -0.17 -11.97
C ILE A 32 -6.14 -1.66 -11.78
N ASP A 33 -5.69 -2.26 -10.66
CA ASP A 33 -5.96 -3.67 -10.34
C ASP A 33 -7.46 -3.92 -10.06
N TYR A 34 -8.24 -2.84 -9.89
CA TYR A 34 -9.69 -2.85 -9.69
C TYR A 34 -10.46 -2.38 -10.93
N GLY A 35 -9.80 -2.26 -12.08
CA GLY A 35 -10.42 -1.97 -13.36
C GLY A 35 -10.47 -0.48 -13.74
N ALA A 36 -9.69 0.37 -13.09
CA ALA A 36 -9.52 1.74 -13.57
C ALA A 36 -8.73 1.74 -14.89
N HIS A 37 -9.18 2.54 -15.87
CA HIS A 37 -8.59 2.61 -17.20
C HIS A 37 -7.52 3.70 -17.28
N GLY A 38 -7.77 4.85 -16.64
CA GLY A 38 -6.84 5.98 -16.69
C GLY A 38 -6.72 6.62 -18.09
N ASP A 39 -7.74 6.50 -18.93
CA ASP A 39 -7.79 7.00 -20.31
C ASP A 39 -8.46 8.39 -20.45
N GLY A 40 -8.97 8.95 -19.35
CA GLY A 40 -9.67 10.23 -19.27
C GLY A 40 -11.09 10.22 -19.84
N LYS A 41 -11.62 9.06 -20.25
CA LYS A 41 -12.91 8.92 -20.95
C LYS A 41 -13.84 7.93 -20.26
N THR A 42 -13.28 6.82 -19.81
CA THR A 42 -14.01 5.75 -19.14
C THR A 42 -14.25 6.13 -17.69
N ASP A 43 -15.44 5.82 -17.17
CA ASP A 43 -15.79 6.15 -15.78
C ASP A 43 -15.10 5.16 -14.82
N ASP A 44 -14.09 5.65 -14.11
CA ASP A 44 -13.28 4.86 -13.18
C ASP A 44 -13.84 4.85 -11.76
N SER A 45 -15.00 5.49 -11.52
CA SER A 45 -15.60 5.64 -10.18
C SER A 45 -15.75 4.32 -9.42
N GLN A 46 -16.18 3.27 -10.10
CA GLN A 46 -16.38 1.97 -9.46
C GLN A 46 -15.06 1.30 -9.06
N ALA A 47 -14.03 1.42 -9.89
CA ALA A 47 -12.70 0.90 -9.58
C ALA A 47 -12.10 1.57 -8.34
N PHE A 48 -12.25 2.90 -8.22
CA PHE A 48 -11.82 3.64 -7.03
C PHE A 48 -12.56 3.19 -5.76
N LEU A 49 -13.89 3.00 -5.83
CA LEU A 49 -14.68 2.52 -4.69
C LEU A 49 -14.27 1.10 -4.27
N SER A 50 -14.04 0.22 -5.24
CA SER A 50 -13.61 -1.16 -4.99
C SER A 50 -12.20 -1.22 -4.40
N ALA A 51 -11.24 -0.45 -4.92
CA ALA A 51 -9.90 -0.34 -4.37
C ALA A 51 -9.92 0.25 -2.94
N TRP A 52 -10.75 1.27 -2.72
CA TRP A 52 -10.95 1.84 -1.38
C TRP A 52 -11.52 0.84 -0.40
N GLN A 53 -12.52 0.05 -0.78
CA GLN A 53 -13.11 -0.96 0.11
C GLN A 53 -12.06 -1.94 0.62
N LYS A 54 -11.14 -2.38 -0.25
CA LYS A 54 -10.03 -3.26 0.14
C LYS A 54 -9.01 -2.53 1.01
N THR A 55 -8.63 -1.32 0.64
CA THR A 55 -7.72 -0.49 1.45
C THR A 55 -8.25 -0.30 2.87
N CYS A 56 -9.53 0.08 3.00
CA CYS A 56 -10.21 0.40 4.25
C CYS A 56 -10.45 -0.85 5.12
N SER A 57 -10.79 -2.00 4.53
CA SER A 57 -11.07 -3.24 5.27
C SER A 57 -9.82 -4.02 5.72
N THR A 58 -8.63 -3.57 5.32
CA THR A 58 -7.38 -4.21 5.68
C THR A 58 -6.99 -3.96 7.12
N LYS A 59 -6.48 -4.96 7.84
CA LYS A 59 -5.93 -4.76 9.19
C LYS A 59 -4.49 -4.23 9.10
N GLY A 60 -4.20 -3.16 9.82
CA GLY A 60 -2.87 -2.53 9.84
C GLY A 60 -2.75 -1.36 8.84
N ALA A 61 -1.53 -1.03 8.46
CA ALA A 61 -1.27 0.05 7.49
C ALA A 61 -1.62 -0.40 6.07
N SER A 62 -2.34 0.45 5.34
CA SER A 62 -2.70 0.24 3.94
C SER A 62 -2.53 1.52 3.11
N THR A 63 -2.28 1.35 1.82
CA THR A 63 -2.10 2.43 0.85
C THR A 63 -3.01 2.21 -0.34
N LEU A 64 -3.87 3.19 -0.64
CA LEU A 64 -4.55 3.28 -1.93
C LEU A 64 -3.61 3.97 -2.91
N VAL A 65 -3.33 3.34 -4.05
CA VAL A 65 -2.43 3.90 -5.08
C VAL A 65 -3.25 4.35 -6.27
N ILE A 66 -3.07 5.62 -6.62
CA ILE A 66 -3.57 6.24 -7.84
C ILE A 66 -2.34 6.57 -8.69
N PRO A 67 -2.04 5.77 -9.73
CA PRO A 67 -0.84 5.99 -10.53
C PRO A 67 -0.81 7.39 -11.13
N SER A 68 0.35 8.05 -11.07
CA SER A 68 0.54 9.36 -11.71
C SER A 68 0.45 9.30 -13.24
N LYS A 69 0.64 8.10 -13.81
CA LYS A 69 0.45 7.84 -15.24
C LYS A 69 -1.01 7.48 -15.52
N GLY A 70 -1.74 8.43 -16.07
CA GLY A 70 -3.14 8.25 -16.50
C GLY A 70 -3.98 9.47 -16.18
N VAL A 71 -5.17 9.52 -16.76
CA VAL A 71 -6.21 10.49 -16.42
C VAL A 71 -7.44 9.71 -15.99
N PHE A 72 -7.86 9.83 -14.74
CA PHE A 72 -8.98 9.08 -14.20
C PHE A 72 -10.24 9.94 -14.21
N LEU A 73 -11.25 9.55 -14.97
CA LEU A 73 -12.53 10.26 -14.99
C LEU A 73 -13.45 9.67 -13.93
N LEU A 74 -13.87 10.52 -12.98
CA LEU A 74 -14.90 10.19 -11.99
C LEU A 74 -16.16 10.98 -12.35
N LYS A 75 -17.16 10.33 -12.94
CA LYS A 75 -18.36 11.03 -13.45
C LYS A 75 -19.21 11.67 -12.35
N LYS A 76 -19.09 11.19 -11.11
CA LYS A 76 -19.81 11.70 -9.94
C LYS A 76 -18.86 11.82 -8.77
N ASN A 77 -19.23 12.64 -7.79
CA ASN A 77 -18.53 12.67 -6.52
C ASN A 77 -18.58 11.29 -5.87
N ILE A 78 -17.42 10.66 -5.70
CA ILE A 78 -17.29 9.43 -4.93
C ILE A 78 -17.04 9.79 -3.47
N ILE A 79 -17.58 8.99 -2.56
CA ILE A 79 -17.35 9.14 -1.12
C ILE A 79 -16.68 7.88 -0.61
N LEU A 80 -15.44 8.05 -0.15
CA LEU A 80 -14.64 6.99 0.44
C LEU A 80 -15.10 6.77 1.89
N LYS A 81 -16.13 5.93 2.08
CA LYS A 81 -16.75 5.67 3.39
C LYS A 81 -16.22 4.40 4.06
N GLY A 82 -16.27 4.39 5.39
CA GLY A 82 -16.01 3.21 6.22
C GLY A 82 -17.26 2.35 6.46
N PRO A 83 -17.21 1.41 7.44
CA PRO A 83 -16.21 1.31 8.51
C PRO A 83 -14.85 0.76 8.04
N CYS A 84 -13.75 1.33 8.53
CA CYS A 84 -12.39 0.88 8.23
C CYS A 84 -11.76 0.09 9.38
N GLN A 85 -11.04 -0.97 9.03
CA GLN A 85 -10.20 -1.75 9.94
C GLN A 85 -8.72 -1.35 9.86
N ALA A 86 -8.35 -0.58 8.83
CA ALA A 86 -7.00 -0.09 8.65
C ALA A 86 -6.64 0.89 9.76
N THR A 87 -5.46 0.71 10.35
CA THR A 87 -4.95 1.57 11.42
C THR A 87 -4.31 2.84 10.87
N ASN A 88 -3.83 2.78 9.63
CA ASN A 88 -3.29 3.91 8.90
C ASN A 88 -3.62 3.74 7.42
N ILE A 89 -4.23 4.74 6.80
CA ILE A 89 -4.50 4.75 5.36
C ILE A 89 -3.70 5.88 4.72
N LYS A 90 -2.87 5.53 3.74
CA LYS A 90 -2.20 6.48 2.85
C LYS A 90 -2.90 6.47 1.50
N ILE A 91 -3.05 7.65 0.89
CA ILE A 91 -3.43 7.77 -0.52
C ILE A 91 -2.20 8.33 -1.23
N GLN A 92 -1.76 7.65 -2.29
CA GLN A 92 -0.55 8.00 -3.04
C GLN A 92 -0.86 8.25 -4.49
#